data_AF-A0A382YSN3-F1
#
_entry.id   AF-A0A382YSN3-F1
#
_cell.length_a   1.000
_cell.length_b   1.000
_cell.length_c   1.000
_cell.angle_alpha   90.00
_cell.angle_beta   90.00
_cell.angle_gamma   90.00
#
_symmetry.space_group_name_H-M   'P 1'
#
loop_
_entity.id
_entity.type
_entity.pdbx_description
1 polymer ?
#
loop_
_entity_poly.entity_id
_entity_poly.type
_entity_poly.pdbx_seq_one_letter_code
_entity_poly.pdbx_strand_id
1 'polypeptide(L)'
;RYYINADKYIIYSFSLAGAIAGLAGGIQAISFYHKLVPSISGGFGFLGILIELASSQKLHTSLIVSFLFSGMISAGPLLQIEYDIHSSVPWLLQAFVIAAWVFISYSSLHIKSAYFIRGLTNKITTNLLGLIK
;
A
#
# COMPACT_ATOMS: atom_id res chain seq x y z
N ARG A 1 8.32 13.19 29.17
CA ARG A 1 8.22 14.15 28.04
C ARG A 1 9.38 13.84 27.11
N TYR A 2 9.12 13.15 25.99
CA TYR A 2 10.19 12.67 25.12
C TYR A 2 10.93 13.86 24.50
N TYR A 3 12.26 13.91 24.64
CA TYR A 3 13.16 14.98 24.16
C TYR A 3 13.37 14.98 22.63
N ILE A 4 12.37 14.54 21.88
CA ILE A 4 12.45 14.41 20.42
C ILE A 4 12.08 15.76 19.82
N ASN A 5 13.04 16.42 19.17
CA ASN A 5 12.78 17.64 18.39
C ASN A 5 12.02 17.26 17.11
N ALA A 6 10.70 17.14 17.21
CA ALA A 6 9.81 16.74 16.11
C ALA A 6 10.05 17.56 14.83
N ASP A 7 10.27 18.86 14.97
CA ASP A 7 10.49 19.78 13.84
C ASP A 7 11.71 19.38 13.00
N LYS A 8 12.80 18.98 13.64
CA LYS A 8 14.01 18.52 12.92
C LYS A 8 13.72 17.24 12.15
N TYR A 9 13.04 16.27 12.77
CA TYR A 9 12.70 15.01 12.10
C TYR A 9 11.73 15.20 10.94
N ILE A 10 10.75 16.10 11.06
CA ILE A 10 9.82 16.43 9.98
C ILE A 10 10.58 17.00 8.78
N ILE A 11 11.47 17.97 9.01
CA ILE A 11 12.27 18.58 7.94
C ILE A 11 13.20 17.54 7.28
N TYR A 12 13.87 16.70 8.08
CA TYR A 12 14.73 15.63 7.55
C TYR A 12 13.94 14.63 6.71
N SER A 13 12.78 14.15 7.19
CA SER A 13 11.94 13.19 6.47
C SER A 13 11.39 13.77 5.18
N PHE A 14 10.92 15.02 5.20
CA PHE A 14 10.37 15.68 4.00
C PHE A 14 11.44 15.91 2.93
N SER A 15 12.62 16.39 3.35
CA SER A 15 13.75 16.60 2.45
C SER A 15 14.23 15.28 1.82
N LEU A 16 14.37 14.22 2.63
CA LEU A 16 14.80 12.91 2.16
C LEU A 16 13.79 12.30 1.17
N ALA A 17 12.50 12.30 1.51
CA ALA A 17 11.45 11.77 0.66
C ALA A 17 11.32 12.56 -0.65
N GLY A 18 11.38 13.90 -0.58
CA GLY A 18 11.33 14.77 -1.75
C GLY A 18 12.53 14.57 -2.67
N ALA A 19 13.74 14.42 -2.14
CA ALA A 19 14.95 14.16 -2.92
C ALA A 19 14.88 12.82 -3.67
N ILE A 20 14.43 11.74 -3.00
CA ILE A 20 14.30 10.42 -3.61
C ILE A 20 13.20 10.42 -4.68
N ALA A 21 12.03 10.98 -4.37
CA ALA A 21 10.91 11.06 -5.32
C ALA A 21 11.26 11.91 -6.55
N GLY A 22 11.97 13.03 -6.33
CA GLY A 22 12.45 13.90 -7.41
C GLY A 22 13.49 13.23 -8.30
N LEU A 23 14.47 12.52 -7.72
CA LEU A 23 15.46 11.76 -8.47
C LEU A 23 14.82 10.65 -9.30
N ALA A 24 13.89 9.88 -8.72
CA ALA A 24 13.18 8.83 -9.42
C ALA A 24 12.35 9.39 -10.60
N GLY A 25 11.63 10.50 -10.40
CA GLY A 25 10.89 11.18 -11.46
C GLY A 25 11.79 11.76 -12.56
N GLY A 26 12.95 12.31 -12.18
CA GLY A 26 13.95 12.82 -13.12
C GLY A 26 14.55 11.72 -14.00
N ILE A 27 14.94 10.58 -13.42
CA ILE A 27 15.44 9.40 -14.16
C ILE A 27 14.38 8.92 -15.16
N GLN A 28 13.11 8.87 -14.74
CA GLN A 28 12.01 8.48 -15.59
C GLN A 28 11.81 9.47 -16.75
N ALA A 29 11.81 10.78 -16.49
CA ALA A 29 11.67 11.81 -17.53
C ALA A 29 12.80 11.78 -18.57
N ILE A 30 14.04 11.53 -18.13
CA ILE A 30 15.21 11.42 -19.01
C ILE A 30 15.20 10.11 -19.83
N SER A 31 14.62 9.04 -19.30
CA SER A 31 14.57 7.74 -20.01
C SER A 31 13.61 7.72 -21.21
N PHE A 32 12.70 8.70 -21.32
CA PHE A 32 11.68 8.74 -22.40
C PHE A 32 12.15 9.40 -23.72
N TYR A 33 13.44 9.69 -23.89
CA TYR A 33 13.99 10.14 -25.17
C TYR A 33 13.97 8.99 -26.20
N HIS A 34 12.82 8.77 -26.87
CA HIS A 34 12.62 8.20 -28.23
C HIS A 34 11.19 7.71 -28.51
N LYS A 35 10.25 7.77 -27.56
CA LYS A 35 8.82 7.55 -27.82
C LYS A 35 7.99 8.57 -27.05
N LEU A 36 7.23 9.41 -27.75
CA LEU A 36 6.19 10.26 -27.14
C LEU A 36 5.09 9.34 -26.59
N VAL A 37 5.26 8.88 -25.35
CA VAL A 37 4.20 8.20 -24.59
C VAL A 37 3.54 9.26 -23.70
N PRO A 38 2.24 9.56 -23.88
CA PRO A 38 1.59 10.77 -23.37
C PRO A 38 1.17 10.66 -21.88
N SER A 39 1.99 10.05 -21.03
CA SER A 39 1.69 10.03 -19.58
C SER A 39 2.96 9.86 -18.73
N ILE A 40 3.60 10.99 -18.42
CA ILE A 40 4.75 11.08 -17.51
C ILE A 40 4.34 10.74 -16.06
N SER A 41 3.07 10.93 -15.71
CA SER A 41 2.50 10.58 -14.42
C SER A 41 1.51 9.44 -14.59
N GLY A 42 2.00 8.29 -15.07
CA GLY A 42 1.22 7.07 -15.24
C GLY A 42 0.76 6.45 -13.93
N GLY A 43 0.14 7.20 -13.01
CA GLY A 43 -0.54 6.68 -11.82
C GLY A 43 0.35 6.22 -10.67
N PHE A 44 1.68 6.39 -10.71
CA PHE A 44 2.61 5.88 -9.70
C PHE A 44 2.33 6.37 -8.27
N GLY A 45 1.91 7.64 -8.09
CA GLY A 45 1.54 8.19 -6.79
C GLY A 45 0.28 7.53 -6.20
N PHE A 46 -0.73 7.28 -7.05
CA PHE A 46 -1.94 6.57 -6.65
C PHE A 46 -1.64 5.13 -6.24
N LEU A 47 -0.81 4.43 -7.02
CA LEU A 47 -0.35 3.09 -6.67
C LEU A 47 0.42 3.06 -5.34
N GLY A 48 1.29 4.04 -5.09
CA GLY A 48 2.03 4.14 -3.83
C GLY A 48 1.10 4.25 -2.61
N ILE A 49 0.05 5.07 -2.71
CA ILE A 49 -0.96 5.20 -1.63
C ILE A 49 -1.69 3.87 -1.42
N LEU A 50 -2.07 3.18 -2.49
CA LEU A 50 -2.76 1.89 -2.40
C LEU A 50 -1.87 0.80 -1.78
N ILE A 51 -0.60 0.75 -2.15
CA ILE A 51 0.37 -0.21 -1.63
C ILE A 51 0.62 0.02 -0.14
N GLU A 52 0.77 1.28 0.27
CA GLU A 52 0.98 1.62 1.68
C GLU A 52 -0.24 1.27 2.54
N LEU A 53 -1.44 1.53 2.02
CA LEU A 53 -2.68 1.12 2.67
C LEU A 53 -2.77 -0.42 2.80
N ALA A 54 -2.41 -1.15 1.75
CA ALA A 54 -2.38 -2.61 1.77
C ALA A 54 -1.35 -3.16 2.76
N SER A 55 -0.23 -2.47 2.96
CA SER A 55 0.88 -2.87 3.84
C SER A 55 0.63 -2.60 5.35
N SER A 56 -0.50 -1.98 5.71
CA SER A 56 -0.81 -1.62 7.11
C SER A 56 0.28 -0.75 7.79
N GLN A 57 0.89 0.16 7.03
CA GLN A 57 1.94 1.08 7.51
C GLN A 57 3.20 0.41 8.08
N LYS A 58 3.46 -0.86 7.75
CA LYS A 58 4.68 -1.56 8.13
C LYS A 58 5.76 -1.32 7.07
N LEU A 59 6.87 -0.71 7.49
CA LEU A 59 8.01 -0.38 6.62
C LEU A 59 8.56 -1.59 5.86
N HIS A 60 8.75 -2.73 6.54
CA HIS A 60 9.32 -3.94 5.93
C HIS A 60 8.40 -4.56 4.87
N THR A 61 7.09 -4.58 5.13
CA THR A 61 6.11 -5.14 4.20
C THR A 61 5.91 -4.22 3.00
N SER A 62 5.99 -2.90 3.20
CA SER A 62 5.79 -1.92 2.13
C SER A 62 6.87 -2.01 1.06
N LEU A 63 8.12 -2.29 1.48
CA LEU A 63 9.26 -2.43 0.58
C LEU A 63 9.17 -3.68 -0.31
N ILE A 64 8.79 -4.83 0.26
CA ILE A 64 8.55 -6.08 -0.51
C ILE A 64 7.43 -5.89 -1.53
N VAL A 65 6.32 -5.28 -1.10
CA VAL A 65 5.12 -5.14 -1.93
C VAL A 65 5.37 -4.15 -3.07
N SER A 66 6.01 -3.02 -2.77
CA SER A 66 6.39 -2.02 -3.79
C SER A 66 7.32 -2.58 -4.86
N PHE A 67 8.26 -3.46 -4.48
CA PHE A 67 9.16 -4.13 -5.42
C PHE A 67 8.41 -5.03 -6.40
N LEU A 68 7.49 -5.87 -5.90
CA LEU A 68 6.66 -6.74 -6.75
C LEU A 68 5.79 -5.93 -7.72
N PHE A 69 5.14 -4.87 -7.23
CA PHE A 69 4.30 -4.03 -8.06
C PHE A 69 5.08 -3.25 -9.12
N SER A 70 6.30 -2.80 -8.80
CA SER A 70 7.18 -2.18 -9.80
C SER A 70 7.53 -3.15 -10.93
N GLY A 71 7.77 -4.43 -10.62
CA GLY A 71 8.01 -5.46 -11.63
C GLY A 71 6.79 -5.76 -12.50
N MET A 72 5.58 -5.69 -11.95
CA MET A 72 4.35 -5.86 -12.72
C MET A 72 4.14 -4.72 -13.74
N ILE A 73 4.48 -3.49 -13.36
CA ILE A 73 4.35 -2.32 -14.25
C ILE A 73 5.34 -2.42 -15.41
N SER A 74 6.60 -2.82 -15.14
CA SER A 74 7.59 -2.99 -16.19
C SER A 74 7.27 -4.15 -17.14
N ALA A 75 6.58 -5.19 -16.67
CA ALA A 75 6.14 -6.31 -17.50
C ALA A 75 5.03 -5.96 -18.52
N GLY A 76 4.25 -4.89 -18.27
CA GLY A 76 3.11 -4.53 -19.12
C GLY A 76 3.46 -4.31 -20.61
N PRO A 77 4.40 -3.40 -20.93
CA PRO A 77 4.83 -3.18 -22.31
C PRO A 77 5.43 -4.43 -22.98
N LEU A 78 6.13 -5.29 -22.23
CA LEU A 78 6.67 -6.54 -22.77
C LEU A 78 5.55 -7.50 -23.18
N LEU A 79 4.52 -7.65 -22.33
CA LEU A 79 3.36 -8.51 -22.62
C LEU A 79 2.52 -7.98 -23.79
N GLN A 80 2.43 -6.66 -23.96
CA GLN A 80 1.72 -6.05 -25.07
C GLN A 80 2.39 -6.33 -26.42
N ILE A 81 3.73 -6.38 -26.46
CA ILE A 81 4.48 -6.65 -27.69
C ILE A 81 4.42 -8.14 -28.07
N GLU A 82 4.46 -9.04 -27.09
CA GLU A 82 4.52 -10.49 -27.34
C GLU A 82 3.13 -11.12 -27.59
N TYR A 83 2.07 -10.63 -26.92
CA TYR A 83 0.74 -11.26 -26.94
C TYR A 83 -0.39 -10.37 -27.48
N ASP A 84 -0.07 -9.18 -28.02
CA ASP A 84 -1.04 -8.20 -28.56
C ASP A 84 -2.15 -7.82 -27.56
N ILE A 85 -1.82 -7.86 -26.27
CA ILE A 85 -2.75 -7.60 -25.16
C ILE A 85 -2.96 -6.09 -24.99
N HIS A 86 -4.22 -5.69 -24.74
CA HIS A 86 -4.58 -4.29 -24.50
C HIS A 86 -3.82 -3.68 -23.31
N SER A 87 -3.38 -2.42 -23.45
CA SER A 87 -2.53 -1.71 -22.46
C SER A 87 -3.17 -1.52 -21.08
N SER A 88 -4.46 -1.81 -20.94
CA SER A 88 -5.22 -1.75 -19.69
C SER A 88 -5.08 -2.99 -18.79
N VAL A 89 -4.58 -4.12 -19.32
CA VAL A 89 -4.52 -5.39 -18.57
C VAL A 89 -3.58 -5.34 -17.36
N PRO A 90 -2.37 -4.73 -17.41
CA PRO A 90 -1.49 -4.64 -16.25
C PRO A 90 -2.15 -3.90 -15.07
N TRP A 91 -2.86 -2.82 -15.37
CA TRP A 91 -3.60 -2.02 -14.38
C TRP A 91 -4.74 -2.79 -13.73
N LEU A 92 -5.51 -3.55 -14.53
CA LEU A 92 -6.60 -4.37 -14.03
C LEU A 92 -6.08 -5.49 -13.12
N LEU A 93 -5.00 -6.16 -13.52
CA LEU A 93 -4.36 -7.20 -12.73
C LEU A 93 -3.87 -6.63 -11.39
N GLN A 94 -3.26 -5.45 -11.43
CA GLN A 94 -2.77 -4.76 -10.24
C GLN A 94 -3.91 -4.44 -9.27
N ALA A 95 -5.01 -3.87 -9.77
CA ALA A 95 -6.19 -3.55 -8.98
C ALA A 95 -6.82 -4.82 -8.37
N PHE A 96 -6.87 -5.92 -9.12
CA PHE A 96 -7.42 -7.18 -8.65
C PHE A 96 -6.59 -7.77 -7.50
N VAL A 97 -5.26 -7.76 -7.60
CA VAL A 97 -4.36 -8.22 -6.52
C VAL A 97 -4.56 -7.41 -5.24
N ILE A 98 -4.65 -6.08 -5.36
CA ILE A 98 -4.87 -5.20 -4.20
C ILE A 98 -6.26 -5.44 -3.60
N ALA A 99 -7.30 -5.55 -4.43
CA ALA A 99 -8.66 -5.82 -3.97
C ALA A 99 -8.75 -7.17 -3.24
N ALA A 100 -8.14 -8.22 -3.79
CA ALA A 100 -8.05 -9.52 -3.14
C ALA A 100 -7.31 -9.41 -1.80
N TRP A 101 -6.16 -8.74 -1.75
CA TRP A 101 -5.40 -8.55 -0.52
C TRP A 101 -6.20 -7.82 0.57
N VAL A 102 -6.85 -6.71 0.22
CA VAL A 102 -7.69 -5.94 1.13
C VAL A 102 -8.86 -6.80 1.65
N PHE A 103 -9.47 -7.61 0.78
CA PHE A 103 -10.54 -8.53 1.18
C PHE A 103 -10.06 -9.58 2.20
N ILE A 104 -8.90 -10.20 1.97
CA ILE A 104 -8.28 -11.13 2.93
C ILE A 104 -7.98 -10.43 4.26
N SER A 105 -7.39 -9.23 4.20
CA SER A 105 -7.01 -8.47 5.41
C SER A 105 -8.25 -8.04 6.22
N TYR A 106 -9.33 -7.63 5.55
CA TYR A 106 -10.60 -7.27 6.17
C TYR A 106 -11.27 -8.46 6.89
N SER A 107 -11.22 -9.66 6.29
CA SER A 107 -11.73 -10.89 6.93
C SER A 107 -11.07 -11.15 8.29
N SER A 108 -9.75 -10.96 8.38
CA SER A 108 -8.98 -11.11 9.63
C SER A 108 -9.38 -10.08 10.70
N LEU A 109 -9.70 -8.85 10.30
CA LEU A 109 -10.13 -7.78 11.21
C LEU A 109 -11.52 -8.02 11.81
N HIS A 110 -12.48 -8.51 11.01
CA HIS A 110 -13.83 -8.79 11.50
C HIS A 110 -13.85 -9.93 12.52
N ILE A 111 -13.02 -10.96 12.32
CA ILE A 111 -12.86 -12.07 13.26
C ILE A 111 -12.35 -11.57 14.60
N LYS A 112 -11.27 -10.77 14.61
CA LYS A 112 -10.67 -10.26 15.86
C LYS A 112 -11.64 -9.38 16.66
N SER A 113 -12.44 -8.55 15.97
CA SER A 113 -13.48 -7.72 16.58
C SER A 113 -14.60 -8.56 17.21
N ALA A 114 -15.09 -9.58 16.50
CA ALA A 114 -16.15 -10.46 16.99
C ALA A 114 -15.75 -11.24 18.26
N TYR A 115 -14.48 -11.70 18.34
CA TYR A 115 -13.96 -12.35 19.55
C TYR A 115 -13.85 -11.39 20.74
N PHE A 116 -13.48 -10.12 20.50
CA PHE A 116 -13.38 -9.11 21.56
C PHE A 116 -14.74 -8.77 22.18
N ILE A 117 -15.77 -8.57 21.35
CA ILE A 117 -17.14 -8.24 21.82
C ILE A 117 -17.73 -9.44 22.60
N ARG A 118 -17.51 -10.67 22.13
CA ARG A 118 -17.90 -11.89 22.86
C ARG A 118 -17.21 -12.03 24.21
N GLY A 119 -15.91 -11.70 24.28
CA GLY A 119 -15.15 -11.68 25.53
C GLY A 119 -15.68 -10.67 26.54
N LEU A 120 -16.06 -9.47 26.09
CA LEU A 120 -16.64 -8.43 26.94
C LEU A 120 -18.02 -8.85 27.48
N THR A 121 -18.85 -9.42 26.60
CA THR A 121 -20.20 -9.90 26.95
C THR A 121 -20.12 -10.97 28.04
N ASN A 122 -19.29 -12.00 27.86
CA ASN A 122 -19.13 -13.08 28.84
C ASN A 122 -18.61 -12.60 30.21
N LYS A 123 -17.79 -11.54 30.24
CA LYS A 123 -17.28 -10.97 31.48
C LYS A 123 -18.37 -10.21 32.27
N ILE A 124 -19.31 -9.60 31.56
CA ILE A 124 -20.44 -8.89 32.19
C ILE A 124 -21.44 -9.91 32.75
N THR A 125 -21.79 -10.96 32.01
CA THR A 125 -22.72 -11.99 32.48
C THR A 125 -22.20 -12.73 33.71
N THR A 126 -20.91 -13.04 33.77
CA THR A 126 -20.31 -13.72 34.93
C THR A 126 -20.26 -12.84 36.18
N ASN A 127 -19.99 -11.53 36.04
CA ASN A 127 -20.05 -10.59 37.17
C ASN A 127 -21.47 -10.37 37.69
N LEU A 128 -22.47 -10.31 36.80
CA LEU A 128 -23.87 -10.20 37.21
C LEU A 128 -24.37 -11.47 37.91
N LEU A 129 -23.98 -12.66 37.42
CA LEU A 129 -24.32 -13.93 38.07
C LEU A 129 -23.65 -14.11 39.44
N GLY A 130 -22.46 -13.54 39.64
CA GLY A 130 -21.77 -13.52 40.94
C GLY A 130 -22.35 -12.52 41.94
N LEU A 131 -23.12 -11.53 41.47
CA LEU A 131 -23.80 -10.54 42.31
C LEU A 131 -25.18 -11.01 42.82
N ILE A 132 -25.75 -12.04 42.19
CA ILE A 132 -27.07 -12.60 42.54
C ILE A 132 -26.93 -13.78 43.52
N LYS A 133 -25.73 -14.34 43.68
CA LYS A 133 -25.41 -15.34 44.71
C LYS A 133 -24.85 -14.67 45.95
#